data_AF-A0A5R8LCE9-F1
#
_entry.id   AF-A0A5R8LCE9-F1
#
_cell.length_a   1.000
_cell.length_b   1.000
_cell.length_c   1.000
_cell.angle_alpha   90.00
_cell.angle_beta   90.00
_cell.angle_gamma   90.00
#
_symmetry.space_group_name_H-M   'P 1'
#
loop_
_entity.id
_entity.type
_entity.pdbx_description
1 polymer ?
#
loop_
_entity_poly.entity_id
_entity_poly.type
_entity_poly.pdbx_seq_one_letter_code
_entity_poly.pdbx_strand_id
1 'polypeptide(L)'
;MSYSMDPPHLLGIAERMRRSFDEVHEGTIALQRAVDAVARTLARVVPAHSAFVEVAQTRVDLAHRIVARGRATVSALQTAVLAYLSADDEMAVTTDARAAAVGGGDGNPFDPVVFGKRRL
;
A
#
# COMPACT_ATOMS: atom_id res chain seq x y z
N MET A 1 13.93 15.17 -10.70
CA MET A 1 14.12 14.34 -9.50
C MET A 1 14.20 12.89 -9.94
N SER A 2 15.24 12.16 -9.53
CA SER A 2 15.32 10.70 -9.75
C SER A 2 14.55 10.04 -8.61
N TYR A 3 13.39 9.47 -8.91
CA TYR A 3 12.71 8.59 -7.97
C TYR A 3 13.60 7.36 -7.76
N SER A 4 13.91 7.01 -6.51
CA SER A 4 14.61 5.75 -6.21
C SER A 4 13.75 4.52 -6.52
N MET A 5 12.42 4.70 -6.63
CA MET A 5 11.48 3.73 -7.17
C MET A 5 10.33 4.45 -7.88
N ASP A 6 10.02 4.02 -9.10
CA ASP A 6 8.93 4.55 -9.93
C ASP A 6 7.55 4.17 -9.33
N PRO A 7 6.66 5.13 -8.99
CA PRO A 7 5.37 4.85 -8.35
C PRO A 7 4.46 3.83 -9.07
N PRO A 8 4.35 3.82 -10.42
CA PRO A 8 3.64 2.77 -11.16
C PRO A 8 4.20 1.36 -10.88
N HIS A 9 5.51 1.25 -10.68
CA HIS A 9 6.15 -0.03 -10.35
C HIS A 9 5.76 -0.53 -8.96
N LEU A 10 5.68 0.38 -7.97
CA LEU A 10 5.20 0.06 -6.62
C LEU A 10 3.73 -0.39 -6.61
N LEU A 11 2.87 0.30 -7.38
CA LEU A 11 1.47 -0.11 -7.53
C LEU A 11 1.35 -1.49 -8.19
N GLY A 12 2.17 -1.77 -9.21
CA GLY A 12 2.22 -3.08 -9.85
C GLY A 12 2.67 -4.21 -8.91
N ILE A 13 3.65 -3.95 -8.03
CA ILE A 13 4.07 -4.90 -6.99
C ILE A 13 2.93 -5.12 -5.98
N ALA A 14 2.33 -4.03 -5.49
CA ALA A 14 1.24 -4.10 -4.51
C ALA A 14 0.04 -4.90 -5.05
N GLU A 15 -0.30 -4.75 -6.33
CA GLU A 15 -1.36 -5.51 -6.98
C GLU A 15 -1.05 -7.01 -7.07
N ARG A 16 0.19 -7.37 -7.44
CA ARG A 16 0.62 -8.78 -7.44
C ARG A 16 0.59 -9.38 -6.03
N MET A 17 1.04 -8.62 -5.03
CA MET A 17 0.97 -9.04 -3.64
C MET A 17 -0.47 -9.21 -3.17
N ARG A 18 -1.39 -8.30 -3.55
CA ARG A 18 -2.82 -8.42 -3.25
C ARG A 18 -3.39 -9.73 -3.77
N ARG A 19 -3.17 -10.03 -5.06
CA ARG A 19 -3.65 -11.29 -5.68
C ARG A 19 -3.06 -12.52 -5.00
N SER A 20 -1.76 -12.50 -4.68
CA SER A 20 -1.12 -13.60 -3.95
C SER A 20 -1.74 -13.78 -2.56
N PHE A 21 -2.04 -12.71 -1.83
CA PHE A 21 -2.74 -12.82 -0.54
C PHE A 21 -4.19 -13.28 -0.68
N ASP A 22 -4.90 -12.94 -1.75
CA ASP A 22 -6.23 -13.45 -2.05
C ASP A 22 -6.18 -14.97 -2.33
N GLU A 23 -5.22 -15.44 -3.13
CA GLU A 23 -5.00 -16.87 -3.38
C GLU A 23 -4.64 -17.63 -2.10
N VAL A 24 -3.73 -17.09 -1.28
CA VAL A 24 -3.38 -17.69 0.01
C VAL A 24 -4.59 -17.67 0.95
N HIS A 25 -5.44 -16.64 0.91
CA HIS A 25 -6.66 -16.59 1.71
C HIS A 25 -7.61 -17.74 1.38
N GLU A 26 -7.89 -17.98 0.10
CA GLU A 26 -8.68 -19.11 -0.35
C GLU A 26 -8.05 -20.44 0.10
N GLY A 27 -6.72 -20.55 0.01
CA GLY A 27 -5.97 -21.68 0.55
C GLY A 27 -6.17 -21.87 2.06
N THR A 28 -6.18 -20.80 2.86
CA THR A 28 -6.44 -20.88 4.31
C THR A 28 -7.86 -21.32 4.63
N ILE A 29 -8.85 -20.88 3.85
CA ILE A 29 -10.25 -21.32 4.00
C ILE A 29 -10.37 -22.81 3.66
N ALA A 30 -9.74 -23.25 2.57
CA ALA A 30 -9.72 -24.66 2.18
C ALA A 30 -9.05 -25.52 3.26
N LEU A 31 -7.93 -25.05 3.83
CA LEU A 31 -7.24 -25.72 4.94
C LEU A 31 -8.13 -25.86 6.17
N GLN A 32 -8.83 -24.79 6.58
CA GLN A 32 -9.79 -24.83 7.70
C GLN A 32 -10.86 -25.90 7.46
N ARG A 33 -11.47 -25.92 6.26
CA ARG A 33 -12.50 -26.92 5.91
C ARG A 33 -11.96 -28.35 5.96
N ALA A 34 -10.72 -28.56 5.51
CA ALA A 34 -10.08 -29.87 5.55
C ALA A 34 -9.78 -30.31 7.00
N VAL A 35 -9.28 -29.40 7.83
CA VAL A 35 -9.06 -29.63 9.27
C VAL A 35 -10.37 -29.98 9.96
N ASP A 36 -11.45 -29.23 9.70
CA ASP A 36 -12.77 -29.52 10.27
C ASP A 36 -13.31 -30.88 9.85
N ALA A 37 -13.07 -31.29 8.60
CA ALA A 37 -13.45 -32.61 8.12
C ALA A 37 -12.70 -33.72 8.87
N VAL A 38 -11.39 -33.57 9.06
CA VAL A 38 -10.57 -34.54 9.82
C VAL A 38 -10.94 -34.55 11.30
N ALA A 39 -11.19 -33.39 11.91
CA ALA A 39 -11.66 -33.32 13.29
C ALA A 39 -12.99 -34.08 13.47
N ARG A 40 -13.92 -33.95 12.51
CA ARG A 40 -15.19 -34.70 12.49
C ARG A 40 -14.98 -36.21 12.32
N THR A 41 -14.06 -36.66 11.47
CA THR A 41 -13.80 -38.11 11.32
C THR A 41 -13.17 -38.71 12.58
N LEU A 42 -12.34 -37.93 13.29
CA LEU A 42 -11.72 -38.34 14.53
C LEU A 42 -12.63 -38.25 15.76
N ALA A 43 -13.86 -37.72 15.65
CA ALA A 43 -14.73 -37.44 16.80
C ALA A 43 -15.02 -38.66 17.69
N ARG A 44 -14.94 -39.89 17.14
CA ARG A 44 -15.13 -41.14 17.90
C ARG A 44 -13.86 -41.66 18.58
N VAL A 45 -12.71 -41.05 18.31
CA VAL A 45 -11.40 -41.40 18.87
C VAL A 45 -10.87 -40.19 19.63
N VAL A 46 -11.43 -39.97 20.84
CA VAL A 46 -11.23 -38.75 21.65
C VAL A 46 -9.75 -38.36 21.82
N PRO A 47 -8.80 -39.29 22.12
CA PRO A 47 -7.39 -38.92 22.24
C PRO A 47 -6.80 -38.38 20.93
N ALA A 48 -7.08 -39.04 19.81
CA ALA A 48 -6.58 -38.62 18.50
C ALA A 48 -7.24 -37.30 18.04
N HIS A 49 -8.52 -37.11 18.34
CA HIS A 49 -9.23 -35.86 18.08
C HIS A 49 -8.60 -34.69 18.83
N SER A 50 -8.38 -34.82 20.15
CA SER A 50 -7.82 -33.75 20.97
C SER A 50 -6.41 -33.34 20.52
N ALA A 51 -5.53 -34.30 20.27
CA ALA A 51 -4.17 -34.05 19.80
C ALA A 51 -4.16 -33.41 18.39
N PHE A 52 -5.07 -33.84 17.51
CA PHE A 52 -5.19 -33.27 16.18
C PHE A 52 -5.67 -31.81 16.22
N VAL A 53 -6.74 -31.53 16.97
CA VAL A 53 -7.31 -30.18 17.07
C VAL A 53 -6.31 -29.20 17.65
N GLU A 54 -5.60 -29.57 18.72
CA GLU A 54 -4.59 -28.70 19.37
C GLU A 54 -3.52 -28.21 18.38
N VAL A 55 -2.98 -29.12 17.56
CA VAL A 55 -1.93 -28.80 16.58
C VAL A 55 -2.52 -28.10 15.36
N ALA A 56 -3.64 -28.59 14.83
CA ALA A 56 -4.22 -28.10 13.59
C ALA A 56 -4.80 -26.69 13.75
N GLN A 57 -5.52 -26.43 14.84
CA GLN A 57 -6.14 -25.12 15.09
C GLN A 57 -5.08 -24.02 15.19
N THR A 58 -4.00 -24.25 15.93
CA THR A 58 -2.89 -23.29 16.06
C THR A 58 -2.28 -22.94 14.70
N ARG A 59 -2.16 -23.92 13.79
CA ARG A 59 -1.60 -23.71 12.44
C ARG A 59 -2.56 -22.94 11.53
N VAL A 60 -3.86 -23.23 11.59
CA VAL A 60 -4.86 -22.50 10.82
C VAL A 60 -4.96 -21.04 11.31
N ASP A 61 -4.96 -20.83 12.63
CA ASP A 61 -4.97 -19.48 13.22
C ASP A 61 -3.74 -18.67 12.83
N LEU A 62 -2.56 -19.30 12.75
CA LEU A 62 -1.34 -18.65 12.27
C LEU A 62 -1.48 -18.25 10.79
N ALA A 63 -2.00 -19.15 9.96
CA ALA A 63 -2.18 -18.90 8.53
C ALA A 63 -3.14 -17.73 8.28
N HIS A 64 -4.29 -17.69 8.99
CA HIS A 64 -5.21 -16.55 8.92
C HIS A 64 -4.57 -15.23 9.35
N ARG A 65 -3.76 -15.24 10.42
CA ARG A 65 -3.05 -14.05 10.90
C ARG A 65 -2.03 -13.53 9.90
N ILE A 66 -1.27 -14.41 9.25
CA ILE A 66 -0.30 -14.04 8.20
C ILE A 66 -1.02 -13.36 7.03
N VAL A 67 -2.11 -13.96 6.54
CA VAL A 67 -2.91 -13.40 5.44
C VAL A 67 -3.49 -12.03 5.83
N ALA A 68 -4.10 -11.92 7.00
CA ALA A 68 -4.69 -10.66 7.48
C ALA A 68 -3.63 -9.55 7.59
N ARG A 69 -2.45 -9.87 8.15
CA ARG A 69 -1.35 -8.91 8.27
C ARG A 69 -0.76 -8.51 6.91
N GLY A 70 -0.68 -9.46 5.98
CA GLY A 70 -0.26 -9.22 4.61
C GLY A 70 -1.18 -8.23 3.90
N ARG A 71 -2.49 -8.47 3.93
CA ARG A 71 -3.51 -7.57 3.36
C ARG A 71 -3.45 -6.16 3.97
N ALA A 72 -3.32 -6.08 5.30
CA ALA A 72 -3.21 -4.78 5.98
C ALA A 72 -1.96 -4.00 5.52
N THR A 73 -0.83 -4.68 5.37
CA THR A 73 0.43 -4.06 4.89
C THR A 73 0.29 -3.56 3.45
N VAL A 74 -0.30 -4.36 2.55
CA VAL A 74 -0.53 -3.95 1.16
C VAL A 74 -1.48 -2.76 1.07
N SER A 75 -2.56 -2.75 1.86
CA SER A 75 -3.49 -1.62 1.92
C SER A 75 -2.80 -0.35 2.42
N ALA A 76 -1.98 -0.45 3.48
CA ALA A 76 -1.24 0.69 4.01
C ALA A 76 -0.23 1.24 2.98
N LEU A 77 0.46 0.36 2.24
CA LEU A 77 1.35 0.76 1.16
C LEU A 77 0.61 1.51 0.05
N GLN A 78 -0.55 1.02 -0.39
CA GLN A 78 -1.38 1.69 -1.39
C GLN A 78 -1.80 3.08 -0.93
N THR A 79 -2.26 3.21 0.32
CA THR A 79 -2.61 4.50 0.91
C THR A 79 -1.42 5.47 0.94
N ALA A 80 -0.23 5.00 1.35
CA ALA A 80 0.96 5.83 1.41
C ALA A 80 1.41 6.31 0.01
N VAL A 81 1.37 5.42 -1.00
CA VAL A 81 1.73 5.77 -2.38
C VAL A 81 0.73 6.77 -2.96
N LEU A 82 -0.58 6.58 -2.74
CA LEU A 82 -1.59 7.53 -3.20
C LEU A 82 -1.46 8.90 -2.53
N ALA A 83 -1.22 8.93 -1.22
CA ALA A 83 -1.00 10.18 -0.50
C ALA A 83 0.26 10.93 -0.97
N TYR A 84 1.31 10.19 -1.33
CA TYR A 84 2.52 10.77 -1.90
C TYR A 84 2.25 11.39 -3.28
N LEU A 85 1.55 10.67 -4.15
CA LEU A 85 1.19 11.15 -5.49
C LEU A 85 0.28 12.38 -5.42
N SER A 86 -0.72 12.39 -4.55
CA SER A 86 -1.59 13.55 -4.39
C SER A 86 -0.84 14.78 -3.87
N ALA A 87 0.10 14.58 -2.95
CA ALA A 87 0.93 15.68 -2.46
C ALA A 87 1.85 16.25 -3.55
N ASP A 88 2.36 15.39 -4.45
CA ASP A 88 3.17 15.83 -5.60
C ASP A 88 2.32 16.60 -6.62
N ASP A 89 1.10 16.14 -6.91
CA ASP A 89 0.15 16.85 -7.77
C ASP A 89 -0.22 18.23 -7.19
N GLU A 90 -0.48 18.33 -5.89
CA GLU A 90 -0.75 19.60 -5.20
C GLU A 90 0.47 20.54 -5.25
N MET A 91 1.68 20.00 -5.08
CA MET A 91 2.92 20.77 -5.24
C MET A 91 3.09 21.27 -6.68
N ALA A 92 2.87 20.43 -7.69
CA ALA A 92 2.96 20.83 -9.09
C ALA A 92 1.99 21.99 -9.40
N VAL A 93 0.73 21.85 -8.99
CA VAL A 93 -0.31 22.89 -9.19
C VAL A 93 0.06 24.20 -8.49
N THR A 94 0.53 24.16 -7.25
CA THR A 94 0.91 25.37 -6.51
C THR A 94 2.16 26.04 -7.09
N THR A 95 3.10 25.26 -7.63
CA THR A 95 4.31 25.77 -8.27
C THR A 95 3.98 26.42 -9.62
N ASP A 96 3.13 25.79 -10.43
CA ASP A 96 2.67 26.32 -11.72
C ASP A 96 1.82 27.58 -11.54
N ALA A 97 0.92 27.59 -10.55
CA ALA A 97 0.13 28.77 -10.20
C ALA A 97 1.02 29.94 -9.76
N ARG A 98 2.08 29.66 -8.99
CA ARG A 98 3.07 30.67 -8.59
C ARG A 98 3.89 31.17 -9.78
N ALA A 99 4.31 30.30 -10.69
CA ALA A 99 5.03 30.67 -11.90
C ALA A 99 4.15 31.54 -12.83
N ALA A 100 2.87 31.19 -12.99
CA ALA A 100 1.90 31.97 -13.75
C ALA A 100 1.62 33.34 -13.10
N ALA A 101 1.54 33.41 -11.77
CA ALA A 101 1.39 34.68 -11.04
C ALA A 101 2.60 35.60 -11.19
N VAL A 102 3.83 35.05 -11.24
CA VAL A 102 5.07 35.82 -11.49
C VAL A 102 5.20 36.24 -12.96
N GLY A 103 4.64 35.49 -13.91
CA GLY A 103 4.66 35.83 -15.35
C GLY A 103 3.53 36.75 -15.82
N GLY A 104 2.46 36.92 -15.02
CA GLY A 104 1.21 37.55 -15.43
C GLY A 104 1.00 39.03 -15.07
N GLY A 105 1.86 39.64 -14.24
CA GLY A 105 1.65 41.05 -13.89
C GLY A 105 2.31 41.49 -12.59
N ASP A 106 3.63 41.57 -12.58
CA ASP A 106 4.35 42.77 -12.16
C ASP A 106 5.80 42.59 -12.60
N GLY A 107 6.43 43.65 -13.08
CA GLY A 107 7.75 43.59 -13.71
C GLY A 107 8.78 42.82 -12.87
N ASN A 108 9.67 42.10 -13.55
CA ASN A 108 10.81 41.43 -12.93
C ASN A 108 11.46 42.39 -11.89
N PRO A 109 11.47 42.04 -10.59
CA PRO A 109 12.03 42.91 -9.56
C PRO A 109 13.55 43.11 -9.72
N PHE A 110 14.17 42.32 -10.59
CA PHE A 110 15.56 42.43 -11.03
C PHE A 110 15.70 42.91 -12.47
N ASP A 111 14.77 43.69 -13.00
CA ASP A 111 14.91 44.30 -14.32
C ASP A 111 16.04 45.36 -14.30
N PRO A 112 17.18 45.13 -14.98
CA PRO A 112 18.30 46.07 -15.02
C PRO A 112 17.92 47.44 -15.63
N VAL A 113 16.83 47.51 -16.41
CA VAL A 113 16.32 48.77 -16.97
C VAL A 113 15.73 49.69 -15.88
N VAL A 114 15.19 49.12 -14.79
CA VAL A 114 14.64 49.87 -13.65
C VAL A 114 15.77 50.46 -12.79
N PHE A 115 16.88 49.73 -12.62
CA PHE A 115 18.07 50.22 -11.90
C PHE A 115 18.81 51.33 -12.64
N GLY A 116 18.70 51.40 -13.97
CA GLY A 116 19.35 52.42 -14.80
C GLY A 116 18.66 53.79 -14.82
N LYS A 117 17.37 53.88 -14.47
CA LYS A 117 16.59 55.13 -14.56
C LYS A 117 16.61 55.99 -13.28
N ARG A 118 17.35 55.57 -12.25
CA ARG A 118 17.52 56.28 -10.97
C ARG A 118 18.94 56.83 -10.80
N ARG A 119 19.48 57.50 -11.81
CA ARG A 119 20.61 58.43 -11.63
C ARG A 119 20.46 59.64 -12.55
N LEU A 120 20.29 60.79 -11.90
CA LEU A 120 20.46 62.19 -12.35
C LEU A 120 19.46 62.71 -13.38
#